data_AF-A0A3A1Y6Q3-F1
#
_entry.id   AF-A0A3A1Y6Q3-F1
#
_cell.length_a   1.000
_cell.length_b   1.000
_cell.length_c   1.000
_cell.angle_alpha   90.00
_cell.angle_beta   90.00
_cell.angle_gamma   90.00
#
_symmetry.space_group_name_H-M   'P 1'
#
loop_
_entity.id
_entity.type
_entity.pdbx_description
1 polymer ?
#
loop_
_entity_poly.entity_id
_entity_poly.type
_entity_poly.pdbx_seq_one_letter_code
_entity_poly.pdbx_strand_id
1 'polypeptide(L)'
;MHILLNSTEYLSPHQRRMMNLRWSYWFVLFNLIILWLLGSLYLYPLEFHSYVSLSYYIATLFSHFFLLAIVSGVVPIIASFVFKNGHYYRLFIGTYYTLLIMLLALDQAVYNHYQEHLSLEKLVWLLVNNPRYQEFYVYFIFLPPLLLVELLFGVYVWRRVFHLPIRSNFTYIFMFVMLVFVIWSNTLYVHAVNTNNYDLLIYRSVFPLMFYFRYPYWFLT
;
A
#
# COMPACT_ATOMS: atom_id res chain seq x y z
N MET A 1 -8.98 -34.99 2.55
CA MET A 1 -8.57 -33.59 2.34
C MET A 1 -7.72 -33.06 3.52
N HIS A 2 -6.82 -33.89 4.09
CA HIS A 2 -6.02 -33.54 5.29
C HIS A 2 -4.49 -33.52 5.02
N ILE A 3 -4.08 -33.86 3.79
CA ILE A 3 -2.67 -34.11 3.41
C ILE A 3 -1.95 -32.82 2.93
N LEU A 4 -2.68 -31.75 2.62
CA LEU A 4 -2.10 -30.54 2.01
C LEU A 4 -1.53 -29.53 3.01
N LEU A 5 -1.79 -29.67 4.32
CA LEU A 5 -1.22 -28.77 5.32
C LEU A 5 0.22 -29.13 5.70
N ASN A 6 0.67 -30.35 5.39
CA ASN A 6 2.04 -30.83 5.67
C ASN A 6 2.88 -31.08 4.39
N SER A 7 2.35 -30.76 3.21
CA SER A 7 2.98 -31.13 1.93
C SER A 7 4.20 -30.27 1.55
N THR A 8 4.47 -29.16 2.24
CA THR A 8 5.59 -28.28 1.87
C THR A 8 6.96 -28.88 2.14
N GLU A 9 7.07 -29.83 3.07
CA GLU A 9 8.33 -30.53 3.33
C GLU A 9 8.74 -31.39 2.13
N TYR A 10 7.77 -31.97 1.41
CA TYR A 10 7.99 -32.82 0.25
C TYR A 10 8.10 -32.06 -1.08
N LEU A 11 7.87 -30.74 -1.09
CA LEU A 11 8.01 -29.92 -2.30
C LEU A 11 9.48 -29.64 -2.60
N SER A 12 9.85 -29.75 -3.88
CA SER A 12 11.17 -29.30 -4.34
C SER A 12 11.39 -27.82 -3.99
N PRO A 13 12.64 -27.38 -3.77
CA PRO A 13 12.95 -25.98 -3.45
C PRO A 13 12.36 -24.99 -4.46
N HIS A 14 12.33 -25.37 -5.74
CA HIS A 14 11.75 -24.57 -6.81
C HIS A 14 10.22 -24.42 -6.66
N GLN A 15 9.48 -25.52 -6.53
CA GLN A 15 8.02 -25.49 -6.38
C GLN A 15 7.57 -24.68 -5.16
N ARG A 16 8.33 -24.78 -4.06
CA ARG A 16 8.08 -24.01 -2.83
C ARG A 16 8.23 -22.51 -3.04
N ARG A 17 9.28 -22.08 -3.74
CA ARG A 17 9.47 -20.67 -4.12
C ARG A 17 8.32 -20.17 -4.98
N MET A 18 7.91 -20.92 -5.99
CA MET A 18 6.78 -20.54 -6.84
C MET A 18 5.47 -20.44 -6.04
N MET A 19 5.26 -21.34 -5.07
CA MET A 19 4.10 -21.29 -4.19
C MET A 19 4.12 -20.04 -3.30
N ASN A 20 5.28 -19.69 -2.73
CA ASN A 20 5.48 -18.48 -1.93
C ASN A 20 5.27 -17.19 -2.76
N LEU A 21 5.76 -17.15 -4.00
CA LEU A 21 5.59 -16.02 -4.93
C LEU A 21 4.13 -15.87 -5.38
N ARG A 22 3.45 -16.98 -5.68
CA ARG A 22 2.02 -16.97 -6.00
C ARG A 22 1.19 -16.48 -4.82
N TRP A 23 1.52 -16.96 -3.62
CA TRP A 23 0.87 -16.52 -2.40
C TRP A 23 1.09 -15.03 -2.15
N SER A 24 2.34 -14.55 -2.25
CA SER A 24 2.65 -13.13 -1.99
C SER A 24 1.97 -12.20 -2.96
N TYR A 25 1.83 -12.57 -4.23
CA TYR A 25 1.10 -11.77 -5.21
C TYR A 25 -0.33 -11.44 -4.73
N TRP A 26 -1.09 -12.45 -4.31
CA TRP A 26 -2.46 -12.25 -3.80
C TRP A 26 -2.49 -11.54 -2.45
N PHE A 27 -1.47 -11.78 -1.62
CA PHE A 27 -1.34 -11.12 -0.33
C PHE A 27 -1.05 -9.61 -0.47
N VAL A 28 -0.20 -9.22 -1.42
CA VAL A 28 0.07 -7.82 -1.77
C VAL A 28 -1.20 -7.14 -2.30
N LEU A 29 -1.97 -7.82 -3.16
CA LEU A 29 -3.24 -7.27 -3.66
C LEU A 29 -4.27 -7.05 -2.55
N PHE A 30 -4.33 -7.93 -1.56
CA PHE A 30 -5.19 -7.72 -0.39
C PHE A 30 -4.74 -6.50 0.42
N ASN A 31 -3.43 -6.39 0.68
CA ASN A 31 -2.85 -5.27 1.39
C ASN A 31 -3.07 -3.94 0.63
N LEU A 32 -3.04 -3.95 -0.69
CA LEU A 32 -3.37 -2.80 -1.52
C LEU A 32 -4.80 -2.28 -1.27
N ILE A 33 -5.77 -3.17 -1.04
CA ILE A 33 -7.14 -2.75 -0.69
C ILE A 33 -7.13 -1.99 0.65
N ILE A 34 -6.40 -2.50 1.65
CA ILE A 34 -6.26 -1.82 2.95
C ILE A 34 -5.59 -0.45 2.77
N LEU A 35 -4.54 -0.36 1.94
CA LEU A 35 -3.88 0.90 1.63
C LEU A 35 -4.83 1.91 0.98
N TRP A 36 -5.72 1.49 0.09
CA TRP A 36 -6.74 2.39 -0.47
C TRP A 36 -7.79 2.83 0.56
N LEU A 37 -8.19 1.94 1.48
CA LEU A 37 -9.11 2.29 2.56
C LEU A 37 -8.49 3.28 3.55
N LEU A 38 -7.20 3.14 3.87
CA LEU A 38 -6.49 4.13 4.69
C LEU A 38 -6.23 5.42 3.91
N GLY A 39 -5.83 5.30 2.66
CA GLY A 39 -5.61 6.44 1.76
C GLY A 39 -6.87 7.27 1.55
N SER A 40 -8.06 6.67 1.53
CA SER A 40 -9.31 7.43 1.45
C SER A 40 -9.58 8.26 2.70
N LEU A 41 -9.00 7.94 3.86
CA LEU A 41 -9.16 8.75 5.08
C LEU A 41 -8.40 10.09 5.00
N TYR A 42 -7.42 10.23 4.10
CA TYR A 42 -6.79 11.51 3.79
C TYR A 42 -7.74 12.48 3.05
N LEU A 43 -8.94 12.01 2.64
CA LEU A 43 -10.00 12.88 2.12
C LEU A 43 -10.58 13.80 3.18
N TYR A 44 -10.58 13.37 4.46
CA TYR A 44 -11.33 14.04 5.51
C TYR A 44 -11.00 15.54 5.69
N PRO A 45 -9.73 15.98 5.64
CA PRO A 45 -9.39 17.40 5.73
C PRO A 45 -9.52 18.18 4.40
N LEU A 46 -9.86 17.54 3.27
CA LEU A 46 -9.77 18.15 1.95
C LEU A 46 -11.13 18.62 1.40
N GLU A 47 -11.14 19.84 0.85
CA GLU A 47 -12.28 20.40 0.13
C GLU A 47 -12.02 20.44 -1.38
N PHE A 48 -12.92 19.81 -2.16
CA PHE A 48 -12.80 19.75 -3.62
C PHE A 48 -13.50 20.93 -4.28
N HIS A 49 -12.74 21.65 -5.12
CA HIS A 49 -13.21 22.85 -5.81
C HIS A 49 -13.78 22.55 -7.20
N SER A 50 -13.49 21.37 -7.77
CA SER A 50 -13.99 20.96 -9.10
C SER A 50 -14.03 19.44 -9.31
N TYR A 51 -14.80 18.96 -10.28
CA TYR A 51 -14.78 17.55 -10.67
C TYR A 51 -13.40 17.08 -11.17
N VAL A 52 -12.61 17.99 -11.75
CA VAL A 52 -11.24 17.70 -12.17
C VAL A 52 -10.36 17.43 -10.95
N SER A 53 -10.48 18.24 -9.90
CA SER A 53 -9.74 18.01 -8.64
C SER A 53 -10.09 16.69 -7.97
N LEU A 54 -11.37 16.32 -7.96
CA LEU A 54 -11.80 15.02 -7.45
C LEU A 54 -11.23 13.87 -8.29
N SER A 55 -11.27 13.99 -9.62
CA SER A 55 -10.71 12.96 -10.51
C SER A 55 -9.19 12.82 -10.34
N TYR A 56 -8.50 13.94 -10.10
CA TYR A 56 -7.06 13.96 -9.85
C TYR A 56 -6.72 13.25 -8.55
N TYR A 57 -7.45 13.55 -7.48
CA TYR A 57 -7.29 12.90 -6.20
C TYR A 57 -7.53 11.39 -6.30
N ILE A 58 -8.66 10.96 -6.87
CA ILE A 58 -9.00 9.54 -7.00
C ILE A 58 -7.92 8.81 -7.80
N ALA A 59 -7.51 9.37 -8.92
CA ALA A 59 -6.47 8.74 -9.73
C ALA A 59 -5.13 8.67 -9.01
N THR A 60 -4.78 9.71 -8.25
CA THR A 60 -3.56 9.73 -7.44
C THR A 60 -3.64 8.73 -6.30
N LEU A 61 -4.79 8.57 -5.65
CA LEU A 61 -5.03 7.59 -4.59
C LEU A 61 -4.79 6.17 -5.11
N PHE A 62 -5.46 5.81 -6.21
CA PHE A 62 -5.33 4.47 -6.77
C PHE A 62 -3.92 4.21 -7.30
N SER A 63 -3.34 5.16 -8.04
CA SER A 63 -2.02 5.00 -8.65
C SER A 63 -0.88 4.97 -7.63
N HIS A 64 -0.89 5.87 -6.65
CA HIS A 64 0.18 6.00 -5.67
C HIS A 64 0.29 4.75 -4.79
N PHE A 65 -0.81 4.32 -4.18
CA PHE A 65 -0.79 3.14 -3.32
C PHE A 65 -0.57 1.84 -4.12
N PHE A 66 -0.98 1.80 -5.40
CA PHE A 66 -0.62 0.71 -6.29
C PHE A 66 0.90 0.62 -6.54
N LEU A 67 1.56 1.75 -6.82
CA LEU A 67 3.01 1.80 -6.95
C LEU A 67 3.71 1.45 -5.63
N LEU A 68 3.19 1.93 -4.50
CA LEU A 68 3.72 1.58 -3.18
C LEU A 68 3.56 0.09 -2.87
N ALA A 69 2.46 -0.55 -3.30
CA ALA A 69 2.26 -1.99 -3.21
C ALA A 69 3.26 -2.78 -4.08
N ILE A 70 3.58 -2.29 -5.28
CA ILE A 70 4.62 -2.88 -6.13
C ILE A 70 6.00 -2.79 -5.44
N VAL A 71 6.36 -1.61 -4.94
CA VAL A 71 7.66 -1.39 -4.27
C VAL A 71 7.77 -2.23 -3.00
N SER A 72 6.74 -2.21 -2.14
CA SER A 72 6.72 -3.03 -0.92
C SER A 72 6.72 -4.53 -1.22
N GLY A 73 6.21 -4.94 -2.39
CA GLY A 73 6.20 -6.33 -2.88
C GLY A 73 7.57 -6.92 -3.20
N VAL A 74 8.63 -6.09 -3.28
CA VAL A 74 10.02 -6.56 -3.46
C VAL A 74 10.49 -7.39 -2.26
N VAL A 75 10.12 -7.01 -1.03
CA VAL A 75 10.51 -7.71 0.20
C VAL A 75 9.98 -9.15 0.22
N PRO A 76 8.68 -9.43 -0.03
CA PRO A 76 8.18 -10.79 -0.21
C PRO A 76 8.94 -11.60 -1.26
N ILE A 77 9.30 -11.00 -2.39
CA ILE A 77 10.06 -11.70 -3.44
C ILE A 77 11.43 -12.14 -2.90
N ILE A 78 12.19 -11.25 -2.26
CA ILE A 78 13.50 -11.55 -1.69
C ILE A 78 13.37 -12.60 -0.56
N ALA A 79 12.42 -12.40 0.35
CA ALA A 79 12.15 -13.30 1.46
C ALA A 79 11.81 -14.73 0.98
N SER A 80 11.20 -14.89 -0.19
CA SER A 80 10.89 -16.20 -0.76
C SER A 80 12.14 -17.04 -1.07
N PHE A 81 13.29 -16.39 -1.29
CA PHE A 81 14.59 -17.06 -1.50
C PHE A 81 15.30 -17.38 -0.19
N VAL A 82 15.06 -16.59 0.86
CA VAL A 82 15.71 -16.74 2.18
C VAL A 82 15.02 -17.81 3.02
N PHE A 83 13.69 -17.78 3.10
CA PHE A 83 12.93 -18.67 3.97
C PHE A 83 12.65 -20.03 3.33
N LYS A 84 13.19 -21.10 3.94
CA LYS A 84 12.93 -22.50 3.53
C LYS A 84 11.58 -23.02 4.04
N ASN A 85 11.09 -22.50 5.16
CA ASN A 85 9.82 -22.89 5.76
C ASN A 85 8.73 -21.88 5.40
N GLY A 86 7.64 -22.35 4.77
CA GLY A 86 6.52 -21.51 4.35
C GLY A 86 5.76 -20.85 5.52
N HIS A 87 5.78 -21.46 6.70
CA HIS A 87 5.13 -20.88 7.89
C HIS A 87 5.86 -19.62 8.35
N TYR A 88 7.19 -19.67 8.51
CA TYR A 88 7.98 -18.50 8.88
C TYR A 88 7.95 -17.43 7.80
N TYR A 89 7.96 -17.81 6.52
CA TYR A 89 7.78 -16.86 5.42
C TYR A 89 6.47 -16.07 5.57
N ARG A 90 5.33 -16.75 5.74
CA ARG A 90 4.03 -16.07 5.86
C ARG A 90 3.92 -15.22 7.13
N LEU A 91 4.45 -15.69 8.25
CA LEU A 91 4.49 -14.91 9.49
C LEU A 91 5.31 -13.63 9.30
N PHE A 92 6.51 -13.75 8.74
CA PHE A 92 7.38 -12.61 8.47
C PHE A 92 6.73 -11.59 7.54
N ILE A 93 6.12 -12.04 6.44
CA ILE A 93 5.45 -11.15 5.48
C ILE A 93 4.18 -10.52 6.09
N GLY A 94 3.40 -11.25 6.86
CA GLY A 94 2.24 -10.70 7.58
C GLY A 94 2.65 -9.61 8.58
N THR A 95 3.70 -9.86 9.37
CA THR A 95 4.24 -8.84 10.29
C THR A 95 4.80 -7.63 9.56
N TYR A 96 5.54 -7.84 8.47
CA TYR A 96 6.07 -6.76 7.64
C TYR A 96 4.97 -5.83 7.12
N TYR A 97 3.91 -6.38 6.52
CA TYR A 97 2.78 -5.58 6.03
C TYR A 97 1.99 -4.91 7.16
N THR A 98 1.82 -5.58 8.30
CA THR A 98 1.21 -4.97 9.49
C THR A 98 1.98 -3.72 9.93
N LEU A 99 3.31 -3.78 9.95
CA LEU A 99 4.15 -2.63 10.32
C LEU A 99 4.05 -1.49 9.29
N LEU A 100 3.98 -1.81 7.99
CA LEU A 100 3.80 -0.80 6.95
C LEU A 100 2.44 -0.11 7.05
N ILE A 101 1.37 -0.88 7.24
CA ILE A 101 0.01 -0.35 7.43
C ILE A 101 -0.04 0.52 8.69
N MET A 102 0.60 0.07 9.78
CA MET A 102 0.68 0.84 11.01
C MET A 102 1.43 2.16 10.81
N LEU A 103 2.55 2.14 10.08
CA LEU A 103 3.31 3.35 9.75
C LEU A 103 2.45 4.34 8.96
N LEU A 104 1.67 3.85 7.99
CA LEU A 104 0.76 4.69 7.21
C LEU A 104 -0.38 5.26 8.06
N ALA A 105 -0.91 4.48 9.01
CA ALA A 105 -1.96 4.95 9.92
C ALA A 105 -1.43 6.03 10.88
N LEU A 106 -0.17 5.91 11.34
CA LEU A 106 0.50 6.96 12.10
C LEU A 106 0.73 8.22 11.27
N ASP A 107 1.21 8.07 10.02
CA ASP A 107 1.37 9.22 9.12
C ASP A 107 0.06 9.97 8.93
N GLN A 108 -1.04 9.24 8.71
CA GLN A 108 -2.37 9.83 8.56
C GLN A 108 -2.80 10.59 9.83
N ALA A 109 -2.51 10.04 11.01
CA ALA A 109 -2.83 10.70 12.28
C ALA A 109 -2.06 12.02 12.45
N VAL A 110 -0.77 12.02 12.07
CA VAL A 110 0.09 13.23 12.07
C VAL A 110 -0.41 14.23 11.02
N TYR A 111 -0.70 13.77 9.81
CA TYR A 111 -1.18 14.59 8.71
C TYR A 111 -2.51 15.28 9.06
N ASN A 112 -3.45 14.59 9.68
CA ASN A 112 -4.72 15.18 10.09
C ASN A 112 -4.54 16.32 11.11
N HIS A 113 -3.49 16.29 11.94
CA HIS A 113 -3.26 17.31 12.96
C HIS A 113 -2.37 18.46 12.47
N TYR A 114 -1.27 18.14 11.77
CA TYR A 114 -0.26 19.12 11.37
C TYR A 114 -0.33 19.50 9.90
N GLN A 115 -1.13 18.81 9.08
CA GLN A 115 -1.14 18.92 7.60
C GLN A 115 0.25 18.69 6.98
N GLU A 116 1.07 17.90 7.68
CA GLU A 116 2.42 17.54 7.27
C GLU A 116 2.65 16.06 7.54
N HIS A 117 3.43 15.42 6.68
CA HIS A 117 3.76 14.02 6.82
C HIS A 117 4.72 13.73 7.99
N LEU A 118 4.76 12.46 8.36
CA LEU A 118 5.54 11.91 9.46
C LEU A 118 7.00 12.31 9.36
N SER A 119 7.46 13.03 10.38
CA SER A 119 8.87 13.24 10.69
C SER A 119 9.10 12.78 12.12
N LEU A 120 10.31 12.30 12.43
CA LEU A 120 10.66 11.82 13.77
C LEU A 120 10.37 12.88 14.85
N GLU A 121 10.65 14.14 14.57
CA GLU A 121 10.37 15.27 15.46
C GLU A 121 8.88 15.42 15.73
N LYS A 122 8.03 15.45 14.70
CA LYS A 122 6.57 15.61 14.85
C LYS A 122 5.95 14.39 15.50
N LEU A 123 6.45 13.19 15.21
CA LEU A 123 6.01 11.98 15.90
C LEU A 123 6.27 12.10 17.41
N VAL A 124 7.48 12.48 17.81
CA VAL A 124 7.82 12.70 19.23
C VAL A 124 6.95 13.80 19.83
N TRP A 125 6.77 14.93 19.13
CA TRP A 125 5.98 16.05 19.63
C TRP A 125 4.51 15.67 19.84
N LEU A 126 3.94 14.95 18.88
CA LEU A 126 2.60 14.39 18.94
C LEU A 126 2.44 13.38 20.08
N LEU A 127 3.42 12.50 20.31
CA LEU A 127 3.37 11.48 21.37
C LEU A 127 3.63 12.04 22.78
N VAL A 128 4.49 13.05 22.91
CA VAL A 128 5.01 13.50 24.22
C VAL A 128 4.28 14.75 24.73
N ASN A 129 4.00 15.72 23.86
CA ASN A 129 3.58 17.06 24.30
C ASN A 129 2.06 17.28 24.27
N ASN A 130 1.30 16.30 23.80
CA ASN A 130 -0.09 16.50 23.44
C ASN A 130 -1.00 15.69 24.40
N PRO A 131 -1.46 16.27 25.53
CA PRO A 131 -2.18 15.54 26.58
C PRO A 131 -3.55 15.01 26.13
N ARG A 132 -4.13 15.58 25.07
CA ARG A 132 -5.37 15.10 24.43
C ARG A 132 -5.15 13.81 23.60
N TYR A 133 -3.90 13.44 23.32
CA TYR A 133 -3.51 12.32 22.46
C TYR A 133 -3.00 11.08 23.22
N GLN A 134 -3.42 10.93 24.48
CA GLN A 134 -3.50 9.59 25.08
C GLN A 134 -4.33 8.62 24.21
N GLU A 135 -5.09 9.10 23.21
CA GLU A 135 -5.76 8.26 22.21
C GLU A 135 -4.80 7.55 21.23
N PHE A 136 -3.47 7.78 21.23
CA PHE A 136 -2.56 6.99 20.39
C PHE A 136 -2.53 5.50 20.72
N TYR A 137 -2.86 5.13 21.97
CA TYR A 137 -3.05 3.73 22.33
C TYR A 137 -4.10 3.06 21.44
N VAL A 138 -5.07 3.81 20.89
CA VAL A 138 -6.08 3.28 19.97
C VAL A 138 -5.43 2.66 18.74
N TYR A 139 -4.42 3.29 18.13
CA TYR A 139 -3.70 2.70 16.99
C TYR A 139 -2.92 1.44 17.39
N PHE A 140 -2.32 1.42 18.59
CA PHE A 140 -1.65 0.22 19.11
C PHE A 140 -2.63 -0.88 19.52
N ILE A 141 -3.85 -0.54 19.94
CA ILE A 141 -4.96 -1.47 20.20
C ILE A 141 -5.45 -2.09 18.88
N PHE A 142 -5.41 -1.34 17.77
CA PHE A 142 -5.73 -1.86 16.44
C PHE A 142 -4.65 -2.79 15.86
N LEU A 143 -3.42 -2.76 16.39
CA LEU A 143 -2.31 -3.55 15.86
C LEU A 143 -2.51 -5.07 16.01
N PRO A 144 -2.88 -5.64 17.19
CA PRO A 144 -3.13 -7.08 17.30
C PRO A 144 -4.29 -7.58 16.42
N PRO A 145 -5.47 -6.90 16.36
CA PRO A 145 -6.53 -7.27 15.42
C PRO A 145 -6.08 -7.20 13.96
N LEU A 146 -5.33 -6.16 13.57
CA LEU A 146 -4.81 -6.02 12.21
C LEU A 146 -3.89 -7.18 11.85
N LEU A 147 -2.91 -7.50 12.71
CA LEU A 147 -2.01 -8.64 12.52
C LEU A 147 -2.80 -9.95 12.42
N LEU A 148 -3.84 -10.13 13.24
CA LEU A 148 -4.68 -11.31 13.20
C LEU A 148 -5.43 -11.42 11.87
N VAL A 149 -5.97 -10.32 11.34
CA VAL A 149 -6.61 -10.29 10.02
C VAL A 149 -5.61 -10.65 8.91
N GLU A 150 -4.41 -10.06 8.92
CA GLU A 150 -3.33 -10.37 7.98
C GLU A 150 -2.97 -11.87 8.01
N LEU A 151 -2.79 -12.44 9.20
CA LEU A 151 -2.42 -13.84 9.35
C LEU A 151 -3.55 -14.80 8.95
N LEU A 152 -4.80 -14.51 9.32
CA LEU A 152 -5.96 -15.31 8.93
C LEU A 152 -6.16 -15.29 7.42
N PHE A 153 -6.10 -14.11 6.81
CA PHE A 153 -6.17 -13.97 5.36
C PHE A 153 -4.99 -14.65 4.68
N GLY A 154 -3.79 -14.53 5.23
CA GLY A 154 -2.60 -15.23 4.76
C GLY A 154 -2.77 -16.75 4.75
N VAL A 155 -3.34 -17.34 5.80
CA VAL A 155 -3.67 -18.78 5.86
C VAL A 155 -4.76 -19.13 4.84
N TYR A 156 -5.77 -18.28 4.68
CA TYR A 156 -6.84 -18.49 3.71
C TYR A 156 -6.31 -18.55 2.27
N VAL A 157 -5.52 -17.56 1.86
CA VAL A 157 -4.89 -17.52 0.52
C VAL A 157 -3.98 -18.73 0.31
N TRP A 158 -3.23 -19.13 1.35
CA TRP A 158 -2.34 -20.28 1.26
C TRP A 158 -3.09 -21.57 0.91
N ARG A 159 -4.25 -21.80 1.53
CA ARG A 159 -5.11 -22.96 1.24
C ARG A 159 -5.68 -22.96 -0.18
N ARG A 160 -5.78 -21.78 -0.80
CA ARG A 160 -6.38 -21.58 -2.13
C ARG A 160 -5.35 -21.28 -3.23
N VAL A 161 -4.06 -21.24 -2.92
CA VAL A 161 -3.02 -20.70 -3.84
C VAL A 161 -2.99 -21.39 -5.20
N PHE A 162 -3.29 -22.69 -5.26
CA PHE A 162 -3.35 -23.45 -6.52
C PHE A 162 -4.58 -23.11 -7.36
N HIS A 163 -5.70 -22.76 -6.72
CA HIS A 163 -6.95 -22.36 -7.36
C HIS A 163 -6.97 -20.88 -7.78
N LEU A 164 -5.99 -20.09 -7.36
CA LEU A 164 -5.88 -18.68 -7.70
C LEU A 164 -4.85 -18.48 -8.84
N PRO A 165 -5.30 -18.39 -10.11
CA PRO A 165 -4.41 -18.17 -11.24
C PRO A 165 -3.95 -16.70 -11.29
N ILE A 166 -2.63 -16.48 -11.22
CA ILE A 166 -2.04 -15.15 -11.45
C ILE A 166 -2.40 -14.67 -12.86
N ARG A 167 -2.24 -15.53 -13.87
CA ARG A 167 -2.56 -15.21 -15.26
C ARG A 167 -4.05 -15.40 -15.52
N SER A 168 -4.85 -14.51 -14.96
CA SER A 168 -6.30 -14.44 -15.16
C SER A 168 -6.69 -13.15 -15.88
N ASN A 169 -7.81 -13.17 -16.59
CA ASN A 169 -8.38 -11.98 -17.23
C ASN A 169 -8.55 -10.84 -16.22
N PHE A 170 -8.97 -11.16 -14.99
CA PHE A 170 -9.05 -10.22 -13.89
C PHE A 170 -7.72 -9.49 -13.64
N THR A 171 -6.61 -10.23 -13.54
CA THR A 171 -5.28 -9.62 -13.30
C THR A 171 -4.88 -8.69 -14.44
N TYR A 172 -5.10 -9.08 -15.70
CA TYR A 172 -4.75 -8.22 -16.84
C TYR A 172 -5.58 -6.94 -16.87
N ILE A 173 -6.90 -7.04 -16.67
CA ILE A 173 -7.80 -5.89 -16.62
C ILE A 173 -7.43 -4.98 -15.46
N PHE A 174 -7.18 -5.55 -14.28
CA PHE A 174 -6.77 -4.81 -13.09
C PHE A 174 -5.48 -4.01 -13.33
N MET A 175 -4.44 -4.67 -13.85
CA MET A 175 -3.16 -4.01 -14.14
C MET A 175 -3.31 -2.90 -15.19
N PHE A 176 -4.14 -3.12 -16.21
CA PHE A 176 -4.43 -2.10 -17.22
C PHE A 176 -5.13 -0.87 -16.61
N VAL A 177 -6.16 -1.08 -15.78
CA VAL A 177 -6.88 0.01 -15.10
C VAL A 177 -5.93 0.80 -14.18
N MET A 178 -5.08 0.11 -13.41
CA MET A 178 -4.10 0.77 -12.56
C MET A 178 -3.08 1.58 -13.36
N LEU A 179 -2.64 1.07 -14.52
CA LEU A 179 -1.76 1.81 -15.42
C LEU A 179 -2.45 3.08 -15.96
N VAL A 180 -3.74 3.02 -16.29
CA VAL A 180 -4.52 4.19 -16.70
C VAL A 180 -4.55 5.23 -15.58
N PHE A 181 -4.76 4.84 -14.32
CA PHE A 181 -4.70 5.76 -13.18
C PHE A 181 -3.31 6.39 -12.99
N VAL A 182 -2.22 5.61 -13.16
CA VAL A 182 -0.84 6.13 -13.10
C VAL A 182 -0.61 7.18 -14.19
N ILE A 183 -1.00 6.91 -15.43
CA ILE A 183 -0.82 7.86 -16.53
C ILE A 183 -1.69 9.10 -16.30
N TRP A 184 -2.96 8.92 -15.94
CA TRP A 184 -3.91 10.02 -15.75
C TRP A 184 -3.46 10.98 -14.62
N SER A 185 -3.08 10.45 -13.47
CA SER A 185 -2.57 11.25 -12.35
C SER A 185 -1.32 12.04 -12.73
N ASN A 186 -0.35 11.44 -13.44
CA ASN A 186 0.85 12.15 -13.86
C ASN A 186 0.57 13.22 -14.94
N THR A 187 -0.31 12.94 -15.90
CA THR A 187 -0.70 13.92 -16.93
C THR A 187 -1.37 15.15 -16.31
N LEU A 188 -2.29 14.95 -15.36
CA LEU A 188 -2.94 16.05 -14.65
C LEU A 188 -1.96 16.85 -13.79
N TYR A 189 -0.99 16.18 -13.15
CA TYR A 189 0.08 16.86 -12.43
C TYR A 189 0.91 17.76 -13.34
N VAL A 190 1.36 17.25 -14.50
CA VAL A 190 2.13 18.04 -15.47
C VAL A 190 1.34 19.23 -15.98
N HIS A 191 0.06 19.00 -16.30
CA HIS A 191 -0.84 20.08 -16.70
C HIS A 191 -0.95 21.16 -15.61
N ALA A 192 -1.15 20.75 -14.36
CA ALA A 192 -1.26 21.66 -13.23
C ALA A 192 0.01 22.49 -13.02
N VAL A 193 1.19 21.88 -13.17
CA VAL A 193 2.49 22.58 -13.09
C VAL A 193 2.64 23.59 -14.24
N ASN A 194 2.34 23.20 -15.48
CA ASN A 194 2.51 24.07 -16.65
C ASN A 194 1.53 25.25 -16.68
N THR A 195 0.34 25.07 -16.11
CA THR A 195 -0.72 26.09 -16.06
C THR A 195 -0.76 26.87 -14.74
N ASN A 196 0.10 26.54 -13.77
CA ASN A 196 0.05 27.04 -12.40
C ASN A 196 -1.34 26.89 -11.76
N ASN A 197 -2.02 25.77 -12.01
CA ASN A 197 -3.34 25.50 -11.46
C ASN A 197 -3.23 25.07 -9.99
N TYR A 198 -3.39 26.03 -9.08
CA TYR A 198 -3.29 25.80 -7.63
C TYR A 198 -4.32 24.81 -7.11
N ASP A 199 -5.52 24.77 -7.68
CA ASP A 199 -6.57 23.83 -7.27
C ASP A 199 -6.10 22.38 -7.39
N LEU A 200 -5.23 22.06 -8.35
CA LEU A 200 -4.66 20.72 -8.50
C LEU A 200 -3.35 20.55 -7.72
N LEU A 201 -2.52 21.59 -7.64
CA LEU A 201 -1.21 21.52 -6.98
C LEU A 201 -1.30 21.32 -5.47
N ILE A 202 -2.40 21.69 -4.82
CA ILE A 202 -2.62 21.46 -3.39
C ILE A 202 -2.58 19.96 -3.05
N TYR A 203 -3.02 19.09 -3.97
CA TYR A 203 -3.04 17.64 -3.71
C TYR A 203 -1.69 16.95 -3.88
N ARG A 204 -0.63 17.68 -4.23
CA ARG A 204 0.70 17.11 -4.51
C ARG A 204 1.42 16.54 -3.28
N SER A 205 0.94 16.88 -2.09
CA SER A 205 1.58 16.55 -0.82
C SER A 205 0.58 15.93 0.15
N VAL A 206 -0.42 15.23 -0.40
CA VAL A 206 -1.48 14.63 0.41
C VAL A 206 -1.14 13.22 0.87
N PHE A 207 -0.41 12.45 0.05
CA PHE A 207 0.03 11.10 0.44
C PHE A 207 1.52 11.11 0.80
N PRO A 208 1.93 10.32 1.81
CA PRO A 208 3.33 10.23 2.18
C PRO A 208 4.15 9.62 1.06
N LEU A 209 5.44 10.01 0.98
CA LEU A 209 6.38 9.48 -0.02
C LEU A 209 5.92 9.68 -1.48
N MET A 210 5.09 10.69 -1.76
CA MET A 210 4.75 11.06 -3.13
C MET A 210 5.99 11.49 -3.91
N PHE A 211 6.16 10.88 -5.09
CA PHE A 211 7.13 11.28 -6.09
C PHE A 211 6.39 11.47 -7.41
N TYR A 212 6.68 12.58 -8.09
CA TYR A 212 6.13 12.87 -9.41
C TYR A 212 7.23 12.79 -10.45
N PHE A 213 6.88 12.33 -11.66
CA PHE A 213 7.80 12.42 -12.78
C PHE A 213 7.98 13.89 -13.17
N ARG A 214 9.14 14.44 -12.83
CA ARG A 214 9.55 15.76 -13.30
C ARG A 214 10.16 15.60 -14.69
N TYR A 215 9.51 16.14 -15.72
CA TYR A 215 10.11 16.17 -17.05
C TYR A 215 11.30 17.12 -17.07
N PRO A 216 12.40 16.75 -17.73
CA PRO A 216 13.49 17.66 -17.97
C PRO A 216 13.03 18.79 -18.90
N TYR A 217 13.49 20.01 -18.64
CA TYR A 217 13.02 21.27 -19.24
C TYR A 217 13.16 21.37 -20.77
N TRP A 218 13.81 20.40 -21.42
CA TRP A 218 14.10 20.36 -22.85
C TRP A 218 12.93 19.88 -23.72
N PHE A 219 11.83 19.39 -23.14
CA PHE A 219 10.63 18.99 -23.89
C PHE A 219 9.62 20.14 -24.10
N LEU A 220 9.93 21.34 -23.60
CA LEU A 220 9.06 22.52 -23.65
C LEU A 220 9.63 23.64 -24.55
N THR A 221 10.67 23.34 -25.33
CA THR A 221 11.19 24.17 -26.43
C THR A 221 10.83 23.53 -27.76
#